data_AF-A0A1Q3D7H6-F1
#
_entry.id   AF-A0A1Q3D7H6-F1
#
_cell.length_a   1.000
_cell.length_b   1.000
_cell.length_c   1.000
_cell.angle_alpha   90.00
_cell.angle_beta   90.00
_cell.angle_gamma   90.00
#
_symmetry.space_group_name_H-M   'P 1'
#
loop_
_entity.id
_entity.type
_entity.pdbx_description
1 polymer ?
#
loop_
_entity_poly.entity_id
_entity_poly.type
_entity_poly.pdbx_seq_one_letter_code
_entity_poly.pdbx_strand_id
1 'polypeptide(L)'
;MQRIAAYFTEALADRILKAWPGLHKALNSTRITLISEDVLVQKLFFEMFPFLKVAFVLTNQAVIEAMEGEKMVHIIDLNAAEPAQWIALLQALNARPEGPPHVRITDIHQQREVLEQMAHRLTEEAERLDIPFQFNPIHSKLENLDIEKLRVKTGEALAISSVLQLHSLLASDDELLKKKSPLVSKSSNGYHLQRVLQMNQGTLGDLLEKDVANGCSPSLDSASSSPLSPTASVKIDN
;
A
#
# COMPACT_ATOMS: atom_id res chain seq x y z
N MET A 1 -2.94 -30.35 9.78
CA MET A 1 -2.13 -30.00 10.96
C MET A 1 -0.63 -30.10 10.75
N GLN A 2 -0.10 -31.17 10.13
CA GLN A 2 1.36 -31.35 9.97
C GLN A 2 2.10 -30.18 9.28
N ARG A 3 1.58 -29.67 8.14
CA ARG A 3 2.21 -28.54 7.42
C ARG A 3 2.26 -27.26 8.27
N ILE A 4 1.17 -26.93 8.95
CA ILE A 4 1.11 -25.77 9.85
C ILE A 4 2.16 -25.93 10.95
N ALA A 5 2.19 -27.09 11.63
CA ALA A 5 3.17 -27.35 12.68
C ALA A 5 4.62 -27.22 12.19
N ALA A 6 4.93 -27.67 10.96
CA ALA A 6 6.25 -27.54 10.37
C ALA A 6 6.67 -26.07 10.21
N TYR A 7 5.85 -25.24 9.53
CA TYR A 7 6.17 -23.82 9.32
C TYR A 7 6.28 -23.03 10.63
N PHE A 8 5.39 -23.29 11.61
CA PHE A 8 5.47 -22.64 12.93
C PHE A 8 6.70 -23.09 13.73
N THR A 9 7.08 -24.37 13.64
CA THR A 9 8.29 -24.88 14.31
C THR A 9 9.54 -24.23 13.74
N GLU A 10 9.64 -24.12 12.41
CA GLU A 10 10.75 -23.42 11.73
C GLU A 10 10.82 -21.95 12.15
N ALA A 11 9.69 -21.23 12.13
CA ALA A 11 9.63 -19.82 12.52
C ALA A 11 10.02 -19.59 13.99
N LEU A 12 9.61 -20.47 14.90
CA LEU A 12 10.01 -20.42 16.31
C LEU A 12 11.50 -20.71 16.49
N ALA A 13 12.05 -21.68 15.76
CA ALA A 13 13.48 -21.97 15.77
C ALA A 13 14.31 -20.77 15.26
N ASP A 14 13.90 -20.13 14.17
CA ASP A 14 14.53 -18.90 13.66
C ASP A 14 14.47 -17.77 14.70
N ARG A 15 13.33 -17.59 15.37
CA ARG A 15 13.18 -16.59 16.45
C ARG A 15 14.12 -16.85 17.61
N ILE A 16 14.33 -18.11 18.00
CA ILE A 16 15.29 -18.48 19.05
C ILE A 16 16.73 -18.21 18.58
N LEU A 17 17.06 -18.53 17.34
CA LEU A 17 18.39 -18.27 16.77
C LEU A 17 18.74 -16.79 16.72
N LYS A 18 17.76 -15.89 16.55
CA LYS A 18 17.98 -14.43 16.61
C LYS A 18 18.52 -13.94 17.96
N ALA A 19 18.43 -14.74 19.04
CA ALA A 19 19.11 -14.45 20.31
C ALA A 19 20.65 -14.54 20.21
N TRP A 20 21.18 -15.21 19.17
CA TRP A 20 22.61 -15.27 18.84
C TRP A 20 22.87 -14.68 17.44
N PRO A 21 22.98 -13.34 17.30
CA PRO A 21 23.04 -12.67 16.01
C PRO A 21 24.17 -13.15 15.10
N GLY A 22 25.34 -13.49 15.67
CA GLY A 22 26.48 -14.01 14.91
C GLY A 22 26.20 -15.36 14.26
N LEU A 23 25.58 -16.29 15.00
CA LEU A 23 25.19 -17.61 14.49
C LEU A 23 24.06 -17.48 13.47
N HIS A 24 23.03 -16.69 13.78
CA HIS A 24 21.91 -16.44 12.87
C HIS A 24 22.38 -15.87 11.53
N LYS A 25 23.29 -14.89 11.55
CA LYS A 25 23.87 -14.30 10.33
C LYS A 25 24.73 -15.30 9.57
N ALA A 26 25.55 -16.09 10.25
CA ALA A 26 26.40 -17.09 9.61
C ALA A 26 25.60 -18.20 8.93
N LEU A 27 24.49 -18.65 9.54
CA LEU A 27 23.62 -19.67 8.94
C LEU A 27 22.84 -19.14 7.73
N ASN A 28 22.50 -17.84 7.72
CA ASN A 28 21.72 -17.24 6.64
C ASN A 28 22.57 -16.56 5.55
N SER A 29 23.91 -16.58 5.66
CA SER A 29 24.78 -15.79 4.77
C SER A 29 24.75 -16.24 3.29
N THR A 30 24.33 -17.47 3.04
CA THR A 30 24.24 -18.05 1.69
C THR A 30 22.80 -18.17 1.18
N ARG A 31 21.81 -17.65 1.92
CA ARG A 31 20.40 -17.73 1.53
C ARG A 31 20.16 -16.83 0.32
N ILE A 32 19.90 -17.44 -0.82
CA ILE A 32 19.53 -16.74 -2.05
C ILE A 32 18.00 -16.64 -2.10
N THR A 33 17.48 -15.43 -2.32
CA THR A 33 16.05 -15.23 -2.61
C THR A 33 15.91 -15.10 -4.13
N LEU A 34 15.08 -15.95 -4.75
CA LEU A 34 14.88 -15.94 -6.19
C LEU A 34 13.62 -15.13 -6.53
N ILE A 35 13.82 -13.99 -7.18
CA ILE A 35 12.74 -13.08 -7.62
C ILE A 35 11.65 -13.82 -8.42
N SER A 36 12.04 -14.81 -9.23
CA SER A 36 11.12 -15.63 -10.02
C SER A 36 10.15 -16.46 -9.17
N GLU A 37 10.56 -16.87 -7.96
CA GLU A 37 9.70 -17.63 -7.06
C GLU A 37 8.63 -16.73 -6.43
N ASP A 38 8.97 -15.49 -6.06
CA ASP A 38 8.01 -14.54 -5.47
C ASP A 38 6.87 -14.22 -6.46
N VAL A 39 7.22 -13.90 -7.71
CA VAL A 39 6.23 -13.65 -8.78
C VAL A 39 5.36 -14.89 -9.02
N LEU A 40 5.97 -16.08 -9.02
CA LEU A 40 5.23 -17.34 -9.20
C LEU A 40 4.25 -17.59 -8.04
N VAL A 41 4.67 -17.36 -6.80
CA VAL A 41 3.81 -17.53 -5.61
C VAL A 41 2.63 -16.56 -5.65
N GLN A 42 2.87 -15.30 -6.02
CA GLN A 42 1.79 -14.31 -6.19
C GLN A 42 0.79 -14.74 -7.26
N LYS A 43 1.28 -15.21 -8.41
CA LYS A 43 0.43 -15.74 -9.49
C LYS A 43 -0.38 -16.94 -9.03
N LEU A 44 0.24 -17.92 -8.38
CA LEU A 44 -0.47 -19.10 -7.85
C LEU A 44 -1.52 -18.70 -6.81
N PHE A 45 -1.22 -17.73 -5.95
CA PHE A 45 -2.19 -17.23 -4.98
C PHE A 45 -3.40 -16.58 -5.66
N PHE A 46 -3.18 -15.77 -6.69
CA PHE A 46 -4.25 -15.18 -7.51
C PHE A 46 -5.08 -16.23 -8.25
N GLU A 47 -4.44 -17.26 -8.81
CA GLU A 47 -5.12 -18.33 -9.54
C GLU A 47 -5.95 -19.23 -8.62
N MET A 48 -5.37 -19.67 -7.49
CA MET A 48 -5.96 -20.65 -6.59
C MET A 48 -7.01 -20.07 -5.63
N PHE A 49 -6.90 -18.80 -5.25
CA PHE A 49 -7.77 -18.19 -4.25
C PHE A 49 -8.57 -17.00 -4.80
N PRO A 50 -9.79 -16.75 -4.27
CA PRO A 50 -10.65 -15.67 -4.78
C PRO A 50 -10.34 -14.29 -4.18
N PHE A 51 -9.50 -14.20 -3.15
CA PHE A 51 -9.34 -12.98 -2.35
C PHE A 51 -8.96 -11.75 -3.19
N LEU A 52 -7.93 -11.88 -4.02
CA LEU A 52 -7.49 -10.79 -4.89
C LEU A 52 -8.50 -10.49 -6.00
N LYS A 53 -9.09 -11.52 -6.61
CA LYS A 53 -10.13 -11.34 -7.65
C LYS A 53 -11.32 -10.53 -7.11
N VAL A 54 -11.81 -10.87 -5.91
CA VAL A 54 -12.90 -10.14 -5.26
C VAL A 54 -12.47 -8.72 -4.91
N ALA A 55 -11.28 -8.54 -4.34
CA ALA A 55 -10.75 -7.21 -4.01
C ALA A 55 -10.64 -6.32 -5.27
N PHE A 56 -10.16 -6.85 -6.38
CA PHE A 56 -10.01 -6.11 -7.64
C PHE A 56 -11.36 -5.71 -8.22
N VAL A 57 -12.34 -6.62 -8.28
CA VAL A 57 -13.69 -6.30 -8.80
C VAL A 57 -14.34 -5.20 -7.96
N LEU A 58 -14.31 -5.32 -6.62
CA LEU A 58 -14.90 -4.33 -5.73
C LEU A 58 -14.19 -2.98 -5.80
N THR A 59 -12.86 -2.99 -5.84
CA THR A 59 -12.07 -1.76 -5.95
C THR A 59 -12.33 -1.07 -7.29
N ASN A 60 -12.32 -1.81 -8.39
CA ASN A 60 -12.61 -1.26 -9.71
C ASN A 60 -14.03 -0.72 -9.79
N GLN A 61 -15.03 -1.40 -9.21
CA GLN A 61 -16.40 -0.90 -9.17
C GLN A 61 -16.48 0.43 -8.41
N ALA A 62 -15.84 0.53 -7.24
CA ALA A 62 -15.79 1.78 -6.48
C ALA A 62 -15.09 2.91 -7.26
N VAL A 63 -14.01 2.59 -8.00
CA VAL A 63 -13.33 3.56 -8.87
C VAL A 63 -14.24 3.98 -10.04
N ILE A 64 -14.93 3.06 -10.69
CA ILE A 64 -15.83 3.37 -11.81
C ILE A 64 -16.91 4.35 -11.38
N GLU A 65 -17.55 4.09 -10.23
CA GLU A 65 -18.58 4.94 -9.64
C GLU A 65 -18.02 6.30 -9.21
N ALA A 66 -16.88 6.33 -8.54
CA ALA A 66 -16.26 7.58 -8.09
C ALA A 66 -15.75 8.47 -9.24
N MET A 67 -15.45 7.88 -10.39
CA MET A 67 -14.91 8.57 -11.56
C MET A 67 -15.96 8.82 -12.64
N GLU A 68 -17.26 8.73 -12.33
CA GLU A 68 -18.34 9.02 -13.28
C GLU A 68 -18.27 10.48 -13.76
N GLY A 69 -18.36 10.71 -15.08
CA GLY A 69 -18.27 12.04 -15.69
C GLY A 69 -16.87 12.69 -15.71
N GLU A 70 -15.88 12.08 -15.04
CA GLU A 70 -14.52 12.61 -14.99
C GLU A 70 -13.77 12.38 -16.31
N LYS A 71 -13.11 13.42 -16.82
CA LYS A 71 -12.36 13.38 -18.09
C LYS A 71 -10.90 12.97 -17.91
N MET A 72 -10.36 13.14 -16.71
CA MET A 72 -8.96 12.87 -16.37
C MET A 72 -8.95 12.05 -15.09
N VAL A 73 -8.55 10.78 -15.18
CA VAL A 73 -8.49 9.85 -14.05
C VAL A 73 -7.05 9.49 -13.78
N HIS A 74 -6.63 9.61 -12.52
CA HIS A 74 -5.34 9.15 -12.04
C HIS A 74 -5.51 8.11 -10.94
N ILE A 75 -4.91 6.96 -11.15
CA ILE A 75 -4.90 5.84 -10.22
C ILE A 75 -3.47 5.71 -9.67
N ILE A 76 -3.36 5.61 -8.35
CA ILE A 76 -2.13 5.27 -7.66
C ILE A 76 -2.30 3.87 -7.07
N ASP A 77 -1.53 2.90 -7.57
CA ASP A 77 -1.46 1.56 -7.00
C ASP A 77 -0.25 1.42 -6.09
N LEU A 78 -0.51 1.26 -4.78
CA LEU A 78 0.55 1.12 -3.78
C LEU A 78 1.27 -0.24 -3.86
N ASN A 79 0.76 -1.21 -4.63
CA ASN A 79 1.45 -2.48 -4.90
C ASN A 79 1.03 -3.09 -6.23
N ALA A 80 1.76 -2.66 -7.26
CA ALA A 80 1.61 -3.16 -8.61
C ALA A 80 2.05 -4.63 -8.70
N ALA A 81 1.11 -5.56 -8.50
CA ALA A 81 1.39 -6.99 -8.51
C ALA A 81 0.74 -7.73 -9.70
N GLU A 82 -0.48 -7.36 -10.09
CA GLU A 82 -1.23 -8.10 -11.12
C GLU A 82 -1.92 -7.15 -12.11
N PRO A 83 -1.51 -7.14 -13.40
CA PRO A 83 -2.07 -6.26 -14.42
C PRO A 83 -3.56 -6.49 -14.69
N ALA A 84 -4.08 -7.69 -14.39
CA ALA A 84 -5.49 -8.01 -14.64
C ALA A 84 -6.47 -7.04 -13.95
N GLN A 85 -6.10 -6.46 -12.80
CA GLN A 85 -6.93 -5.45 -12.15
C GLN A 85 -7.14 -4.24 -13.06
N TRP A 86 -6.06 -3.61 -13.52
CA TRP A 86 -6.13 -2.38 -14.27
C TRP A 86 -6.55 -2.58 -15.72
N ILE A 87 -6.26 -3.74 -16.32
CA ILE A 87 -6.83 -4.13 -17.62
C ILE A 87 -8.36 -4.16 -17.56
N ALA A 88 -8.95 -4.81 -16.54
CA ALA A 88 -10.39 -4.86 -16.39
C ALA A 88 -11.00 -3.46 -16.17
N LEU A 89 -10.29 -2.58 -15.47
CA LEU A 89 -10.72 -1.19 -15.31
C LEU A 89 -10.68 -0.42 -16.63
N LEU A 90 -9.59 -0.51 -17.41
CA LEU A 90 -9.48 0.13 -18.72
C LEU A 90 -10.63 -0.29 -19.65
N GLN A 91 -10.96 -1.57 -19.68
CA GLN A 91 -12.09 -2.10 -20.45
C GLN A 91 -13.42 -1.49 -20.00
N ALA A 92 -13.65 -1.39 -18.69
CA ALA A 92 -14.87 -0.80 -18.15
C ALA A 92 -14.97 0.72 -18.40
N LEU A 93 -13.85 1.45 -18.29
CA LEU A 93 -13.78 2.88 -18.58
C LEU A 93 -14.03 3.16 -20.08
N ASN A 94 -13.56 2.28 -20.98
CA ASN A 94 -13.81 2.41 -22.41
C ASN A 94 -15.28 2.20 -22.80
N ALA A 95 -15.99 1.37 -22.04
CA ALA A 95 -17.40 1.06 -22.28
C ALA A 95 -18.37 2.15 -21.80
N ARG A 96 -17.86 3.26 -21.23
CA ARG A 96 -18.70 4.36 -20.73
C ARG A 96 -19.45 5.06 -21.86
N PRO A 97 -20.71 5.49 -21.64
CA PRO A 97 -21.48 6.22 -22.64
C PRO A 97 -20.82 7.54 -23.10
N GLU A 98 -20.06 8.21 -22.22
CA GLU A 98 -19.36 9.46 -22.55
C GLU A 98 -18.05 9.24 -23.33
N GLY A 99 -17.63 7.98 -23.53
CA GLY A 99 -16.33 7.60 -24.05
C GLY A 99 -15.25 7.47 -22.97
N PRO A 100 -14.05 6.98 -23.32
CA PRO A 100 -12.96 6.79 -22.37
C PRO A 100 -12.39 8.11 -21.86
N PRO A 101 -12.09 8.24 -20.55
CA PRO A 101 -11.31 9.34 -20.03
C PRO A 101 -9.82 9.19 -20.40
N HIS A 102 -9.04 10.25 -20.18
CA HIS A 102 -7.59 10.09 -20.10
C HIS A 102 -7.23 9.39 -18.79
N VAL A 103 -6.52 8.27 -18.89
CA VAL A 103 -6.18 7.42 -17.74
C VAL A 103 -4.69 7.49 -17.47
N ARG A 104 -4.34 7.84 -16.23
CA ARG A 104 -2.98 7.76 -15.72
C ARG A 104 -2.89 6.74 -14.60
N ILE A 105 -1.88 5.89 -14.65
CA ILE A 105 -1.61 4.90 -13.61
C ILE A 105 -0.20 5.12 -13.08
N THR A 106 -0.08 5.30 -11.77
CA THR A 106 1.18 5.37 -11.03
C THR A 106 1.33 4.14 -10.16
N ASP A 107 2.34 3.34 -10.44
CA ASP A 107 2.54 2.04 -9.81
C ASP A 107 3.78 2.03 -8.95
N ILE A 108 3.63 1.60 -7.69
CA ILE A 108 4.73 1.46 -6.74
C ILE A 108 5.07 -0.02 -6.59
N HIS A 109 6.34 -0.37 -6.79
CA HIS A 109 6.83 -1.72 -6.52
C HIS A 109 8.34 -1.74 -6.24
N GLN A 110 8.79 -2.75 -5.47
CA GLN A 110 10.21 -2.91 -5.09
C GLN A 110 11.06 -3.57 -6.18
N GLN A 111 10.43 -4.19 -7.18
CA GLN A 111 11.08 -4.89 -8.27
C GLN A 111 10.76 -4.19 -9.59
N ARG A 112 11.81 -3.83 -10.32
CA ARG A 112 11.71 -3.09 -11.58
C ARG A 112 11.12 -3.94 -12.70
N GLU A 113 11.41 -5.24 -12.71
CA GLU A 113 10.94 -6.19 -13.71
C GLU A 113 9.41 -6.31 -13.69
N VAL A 114 8.81 -6.24 -12.50
CA VAL A 114 7.34 -6.23 -12.33
C VAL A 114 6.74 -4.95 -12.90
N LEU A 115 7.34 -3.78 -12.62
CA LEU A 115 6.90 -2.50 -13.18
C LEU A 115 7.02 -2.46 -14.71
N GLU A 116 8.08 -3.03 -15.28
CA GLU A 116 8.27 -3.10 -16.74
C GLU A 116 7.23 -4.02 -17.40
N GLN A 117 6.94 -5.17 -16.80
CA GLN A 117 5.87 -6.07 -17.28
C GLN A 117 4.49 -5.41 -17.20
N MET A 118 4.23 -4.70 -16.10
CA MET A 118 3.00 -3.95 -15.90
C MET A 118 2.85 -2.83 -16.95
N ALA A 119 3.89 -2.01 -17.13
CA ALA A 119 3.92 -0.96 -18.14
C ALA A 119 3.60 -1.51 -19.53
N HIS A 120 4.24 -2.61 -19.92
CA HIS A 120 4.05 -3.23 -21.22
C HIS A 120 2.60 -3.71 -21.41
N ARG A 121 2.07 -4.50 -20.47
CA ARG A 121 0.72 -5.08 -20.57
C ARG A 121 -0.38 -4.02 -20.54
N LEU A 122 -0.24 -2.98 -19.70
CA LEU A 122 -1.23 -1.91 -19.61
C LEU A 122 -1.19 -0.98 -20.82
N THR A 123 0.00 -0.67 -21.34
CA THR A 123 0.14 0.17 -22.54
C THR A 123 -0.42 -0.55 -23.77
N GLU A 124 -0.09 -1.83 -23.96
CA GLU A 124 -0.63 -2.63 -25.06
C GLU A 124 -2.17 -2.68 -25.04
N GLU A 125 -2.76 -2.91 -23.86
CA GLU A 125 -4.22 -2.96 -23.74
C GLU A 125 -4.87 -1.58 -23.96
N ALA A 126 -4.26 -0.51 -23.45
CA ALA A 126 -4.76 0.85 -23.67
C ALA A 126 -4.71 1.26 -25.15
N GLU A 127 -3.63 0.92 -25.86
CA GLU A 127 -3.50 1.12 -27.31
C GLU A 127 -4.57 0.32 -28.07
N ARG A 128 -4.80 -0.94 -27.69
CA ARG A 128 -5.83 -1.80 -28.29
C ARG A 128 -7.25 -1.25 -28.10
N LEU A 129 -7.49 -0.56 -26.98
CA LEU A 129 -8.79 0.03 -26.63
C LEU A 129 -8.94 1.49 -27.12
N ASP A 130 -7.89 2.08 -27.71
CA ASP A 130 -7.82 3.50 -28.10
C ASP A 130 -8.07 4.48 -26.93
N ILE A 131 -7.54 4.15 -25.75
CA ILE A 131 -7.65 4.97 -24.54
C ILE A 131 -6.41 5.88 -24.43
N PRO A 132 -6.57 7.21 -24.23
CA PRO A 132 -5.45 8.07 -23.90
C PRO A 132 -4.84 7.67 -22.55
N PHE A 133 -3.64 7.09 -22.57
CA PHE A 133 -3.05 6.44 -21.40
C PHE A 133 -1.64 6.95 -21.06
N GLN A 134 -1.34 7.04 -19.76
CA GLN A 134 -0.02 7.35 -19.23
C GLN A 134 0.35 6.41 -18.08
N PHE A 135 1.50 5.74 -18.17
CA PHE A 135 2.05 4.94 -17.09
C PHE A 135 3.22 5.67 -16.39
N ASN A 136 3.27 5.62 -15.05
CA ASN A 136 4.29 6.25 -14.22
C ASN A 136 4.84 5.26 -13.16
N PRO A 137 5.93 4.53 -13.44
CA PRO A 137 6.50 3.58 -12.50
C PRO A 137 7.32 4.28 -11.41
N ILE A 138 7.12 3.86 -10.16
CA ILE A 138 7.92 4.25 -9.00
C ILE A 138 8.58 3.01 -8.40
N HIS A 139 9.87 2.85 -8.69
CA HIS A 139 10.69 1.82 -8.08
C HIS A 139 11.07 2.23 -6.66
N SER A 140 10.30 1.77 -5.67
CA SER A 140 10.50 2.08 -4.25
C SER A 140 9.80 1.05 -3.38
N LYS A 141 10.27 0.91 -2.14
CA LYS A 141 9.43 0.39 -1.06
C LYS A 141 8.41 1.45 -0.63
N LEU A 142 7.27 1.03 -0.11
CA LEU A 142 6.18 1.93 0.25
C LEU A 142 6.59 2.88 1.40
N GLU A 143 7.34 2.40 2.37
CA GLU A 143 7.87 3.19 3.49
C GLU A 143 8.81 4.32 3.02
N ASN A 144 9.53 4.09 1.92
CA ASN A 144 10.49 5.04 1.34
C ASN A 144 9.89 5.91 0.23
N LEU A 145 8.57 5.82 0.02
CA LEU A 145 7.90 6.54 -1.05
C LEU A 145 8.02 8.04 -0.82
N ASP A 146 8.58 8.73 -1.81
CA ASP A 146 8.57 10.18 -1.91
C ASP A 146 7.27 10.62 -2.59
N ILE A 147 6.44 11.34 -1.84
CA ILE A 147 5.09 11.77 -2.28
C ILE A 147 5.18 12.67 -3.51
N GLU A 148 6.26 13.44 -3.69
CA GLU A 148 6.43 14.31 -4.86
C GLU A 148 6.55 13.48 -6.16
N LYS A 149 7.03 12.23 -6.08
CA LYS A 149 7.14 11.33 -7.23
C LYS A 149 5.79 10.81 -7.74
N LEU A 150 4.73 10.90 -6.95
CA LEU A 150 3.36 10.59 -7.39
C LEU A 150 2.88 11.53 -8.50
N ARG A 151 3.47 12.74 -8.56
CA ARG A 151 3.21 13.74 -9.61
C ARG A 151 1.71 14.00 -9.82
N VAL A 152 0.95 14.08 -8.73
CA VAL A 152 -0.50 14.40 -8.79
C VAL A 152 -0.68 15.77 -9.43
N LYS A 153 -1.60 15.88 -10.39
CA LYS A 153 -1.86 17.11 -11.16
C LYS A 153 -3.20 17.71 -10.74
N THR A 154 -3.28 19.04 -10.69
CA THR A 154 -4.55 19.72 -10.47
C THR A 154 -5.52 19.43 -11.62
N GLY A 155 -6.77 19.10 -11.30
CA GLY A 155 -7.83 18.85 -12.28
C GLY A 155 -7.94 17.40 -12.77
N GLU A 156 -7.19 16.47 -12.19
CA GLU A 156 -7.45 15.04 -12.34
C GLU A 156 -8.22 14.50 -11.12
N ALA A 157 -9.13 13.56 -11.36
CA ALA A 157 -9.76 12.81 -10.29
C ALA A 157 -8.84 11.67 -9.84
N LEU A 158 -8.62 11.53 -8.54
CA LEU A 158 -7.60 10.66 -7.97
C LEU A 158 -8.21 9.47 -7.22
N ALA A 159 -7.78 8.25 -7.56
CA ALA A 159 -8.03 7.05 -6.78
C ALA A 159 -6.70 6.47 -6.26
N ILE A 160 -6.70 6.02 -5.01
CA ILE A 160 -5.56 5.31 -4.41
C ILE A 160 -6.00 3.91 -4.05
N SER A 161 -5.33 2.90 -4.60
CA SER A 161 -5.56 1.48 -4.32
C SER A 161 -4.48 0.94 -3.40
N SER A 162 -4.89 0.28 -2.32
CA SER A 162 -3.98 -0.35 -1.36
C SER A 162 -4.39 -1.78 -1.08
N VAL A 163 -3.94 -2.70 -1.95
CA VAL A 163 -4.22 -4.12 -1.80
C VAL A 163 -3.12 -4.77 -0.96
N LEU A 164 -3.45 -5.12 0.29
CA LEU A 164 -2.55 -5.77 1.24
C LEU A 164 -1.24 -5.00 1.49
N GLN A 165 -1.28 -3.66 1.55
CA GLN A 165 -0.06 -2.85 1.74
C GLN A 165 0.00 -2.06 3.05
N LEU A 166 -1.11 -1.46 3.50
CA LEU A 166 -1.07 -0.54 4.66
C LEU A 166 -0.51 -1.18 5.94
N HIS A 167 -0.66 -2.49 6.11
CA HIS A 167 -0.14 -3.18 7.30
C HIS A 167 1.39 -3.16 7.39
N SER A 168 2.11 -3.03 6.27
CA SER A 168 3.57 -2.94 6.24
C SER A 168 4.08 -1.67 6.94
N LEU A 169 3.28 -0.60 6.93
CA LEU A 169 3.60 0.68 7.56
C LEU A 169 3.48 0.64 9.08
N LEU A 170 2.85 -0.41 9.64
CA LEU A 170 2.76 -0.63 11.08
C LEU A 170 4.01 -1.29 11.65
N ALA A 171 4.91 -1.80 10.80
CA ALA A 171 6.15 -2.42 11.25
C ALA A 171 7.06 -1.33 11.86
N SER A 172 7.14 -1.29 13.19
CA SER A 172 8.07 -0.41 13.88
C SER A 172 9.49 -0.88 13.58
N ASP A 173 10.30 -0.02 12.97
CA ASP A 173 11.70 -0.31 12.74
C ASP A 173 12.44 -0.16 14.09
N ASP A 174 12.43 -1.22 14.91
CA ASP A 174 13.15 -1.28 16.20
C ASP A 174 14.66 -1.00 16.04
N GLU A 175 15.18 -1.11 14.81
CA GLU A 175 16.55 -0.76 14.45
C GLU A 175 16.80 0.76 14.34
N LEU A 176 15.79 1.57 14.01
CA LEU A 176 15.91 3.05 14.03
C LEU A 176 16.02 3.59 15.46
N LEU A 177 15.37 2.93 16.43
CA LEU A 177 15.49 3.30 17.84
C LEU A 177 16.87 2.98 18.42
N LYS A 178 17.54 1.92 17.95
CA LYS A 178 18.93 1.62 18.36
C LYS A 178 19.96 2.57 17.74
N LYS A 179 19.74 3.06 16.52
CA LYS A 179 20.63 4.06 15.90
C LYS A 179 20.47 5.47 16.49
N LYS A 180 19.34 5.76 17.12
CA LYS A 180 19.06 7.06 17.75
C LYS A 180 19.56 7.19 19.19
N SER A 181 20.27 6.22 19.78
CA SER A 181 21.01 6.45 21.04
C SER A 181 22.39 7.07 20.73
N PRO A 182 22.60 8.39 20.90
CA PRO A 182 23.93 8.96 20.77
C PRO A 182 24.70 8.62 22.05
N LEU A 183 25.96 8.23 21.89
CA LEU A 183 26.92 8.28 22.98
C LEU A 183 26.83 9.66 23.65
N VAL A 184 26.57 9.67 24.96
CA VAL A 184 26.71 10.85 25.80
C VAL A 184 28.18 11.27 25.75
N SER A 185 28.50 12.27 24.93
CA SER A 185 29.70 13.09 25.10
C SER A 185 29.27 14.52 25.43
N LYS A 186 29.75 14.97 26.58
CA LYS A 186 29.57 16.33 27.10
C LYS A 186 30.30 17.32 26.18
N SER A 187 29.62 18.38 25.74
CA SER A 187 30.21 19.71 25.54
C SER A 187 29.12 20.74 25.22
N SER A 188 29.31 21.94 25.76
CA SER A 188 28.34 23.03 25.85
C SER A 188 28.42 24.00 24.67
N ASN A 189 27.30 24.71 24.45
CA ASN A 189 27.10 26.03 23.84
C ASN A 189 26.75 26.12 22.34
N GLY A 190 25.64 26.83 22.08
CA GLY A 190 25.47 27.65 20.88
C GLY A 190 24.11 27.53 20.20
N TYR A 191 23.14 28.33 20.63
CA TYR A 191 21.92 28.57 19.86
C TYR A 191 22.22 29.57 18.73
N HIS A 192 21.93 29.23 17.47
CA HIS A 192 21.62 30.24 16.46
C HIS A 192 20.74 29.66 15.35
N LEU A 193 19.64 30.36 15.09
CA LEU A 193 18.62 30.09 14.08
C LEU A 193 19.22 29.96 12.67
N GLN A 194 18.77 28.93 11.95
CA GLN A 194 18.45 29.06 10.52
C GLN A 194 17.17 28.28 10.20
N ARG A 195 16.05 28.88 10.62
CA ARG A 195 14.70 28.55 10.16
C ARG A 195 14.43 29.50 8.99
N VAL A 196 14.46 28.97 7.77
CA VAL A 196 13.74 29.42 6.55
C VAL A 196 14.31 28.61 5.37
N LEU A 197 13.42 27.90 4.66
CA LEU A 197 13.64 27.00 3.51
C LEU A 197 14.05 25.54 3.78
N GLN A 198 13.28 24.82 4.61
CA GLN A 198 13.12 23.37 4.41
C GLN A 198 11.70 23.12 3.87
N MET A 199 11.58 22.98 2.55
CA MET A 199 10.51 22.15 2.00
C MET A 199 10.71 20.77 2.63
N ASN A 200 9.73 20.33 3.42
CA ASN A 200 9.75 19.01 4.04
C ASN A 200 9.69 17.96 2.92
N GLN A 201 10.85 17.52 2.45
CA GLN A 201 10.99 16.23 1.77
C GLN A 201 10.83 15.16 2.85
N GLY A 202 9.60 14.73 3.08
CA GLY A 202 9.28 13.62 3.97
C GLY A 202 8.95 12.40 3.12
N THR A 203 9.50 11.25 3.48
CA THR A 203 8.99 9.97 2.98
C THR A 203 7.58 9.71 3.55
N LEU A 204 6.82 8.80 2.94
CA LEU A 204 5.54 8.37 3.52
C LEU A 204 5.69 7.89 4.96
N GLY A 205 6.80 7.19 5.29
CA GLY A 205 7.14 6.82 6.66
C GLY A 205 7.27 8.03 7.59
N ASP A 206 8.02 9.06 7.20
CA ASP A 206 8.21 10.27 8.01
C ASP A 206 6.90 11.04 8.25
N LEU A 207 5.99 11.02 7.27
CA LEU A 207 4.68 11.67 7.38
C LEU A 207 3.82 10.96 8.43
N LEU A 208 3.78 9.62 8.38
CA LEU A 208 3.02 8.83 9.34
C LEU A 208 3.60 8.92 10.77
N GLU A 209 4.93 8.95 10.93
CA GLU A 209 5.55 9.14 12.25
C GLU A 209 5.20 10.52 12.85
N LYS A 210 5.19 11.58 12.04
CA LYS A 210 4.84 12.94 12.48
C LYS A 210 3.38 13.02 12.92
N ASP A 211 2.46 12.36 12.22
CA ASP A 211 1.03 12.35 12.57
C ASP A 211 0.74 11.53 13.82
N VAL A 212 1.43 10.38 14.01
CA VAL A 212 1.35 9.59 15.25
C VAL A 212 1.88 10.39 16.46
N ALA A 213 2.94 11.18 16.27
CA ALA A 213 3.47 12.04 17.33
C ALA A 213 2.57 13.25 17.66
N ASN A 214 1.74 13.69 16.71
CA ASN A 214 0.86 14.86 16.85
C ASN A 214 -0.61 14.51 17.16
N GLY A 215 -0.98 13.23 17.20
CA GLY A 215 -2.37 12.78 17.18
C GLY A 215 -2.84 12.00 18.41
N CYS A 216 -3.09 12.69 19.52
CA CYS A 216 -4.14 12.32 20.50
C CYS A 216 -4.71 13.57 21.16
N SER A 217 -5.47 14.35 20.40
CA SER A 217 -6.46 15.27 20.97
C SER A 217 -7.83 14.64 20.78
N PRO A 218 -8.54 14.24 21.86
CA PRO A 218 -9.90 13.72 21.71
C PRO A 218 -10.79 14.87 21.22
N SER A 219 -11.44 14.66 20.07
CA SER A 219 -12.45 15.58 19.58
C SER A 219 -13.58 15.66 20.60
N LEU A 220 -13.76 16.83 21.23
CA LEU A 220 -15.01 17.18 21.91
C LEU A 220 -16.05 17.32 20.80
N ASP A 221 -16.78 16.24 20.52
CA ASP A 221 -18.17 16.25 20.04
C ASP A 221 -18.54 14.82 19.63
N SER A 222 -18.72 13.97 20.62
CA SER A 222 -19.53 12.75 20.50
C SER A 222 -20.48 12.74 21.67
N ALA A 223 -21.53 13.57 21.56
CA ALA A 223 -22.67 13.49 22.45
C ALA A 223 -23.30 12.10 22.30
N SER A 224 -23.42 11.42 23.44
CA SER A 224 -24.02 10.10 23.58
C SER A 224 -25.44 10.06 23.06
N SER A 225 -25.74 9.14 22.15
CA SER A 225 -27.09 8.61 21.97
C SER A 225 -27.05 7.10 22.18
N SER A 226 -27.54 6.68 23.34
CA SER A 226 -27.76 5.26 23.68
C SER A 226 -28.95 4.71 22.88
N PRO A 227 -28.90 3.48 22.34
CA PRO A 227 -30.07 2.87 21.74
C PRO A 227 -31.00 2.25 22.79
N LEU A 228 -32.26 2.71 22.78
CA LEU A 228 -33.41 2.10 23.45
C LEU A 228 -33.66 0.67 22.92
N SER A 229 -33.85 -0.28 23.84
CA SER A 229 -34.20 -1.67 23.54
C SER A 229 -35.70 -1.79 23.20
N PRO A 230 -36.11 -2.56 22.18
CA PRO A 230 -37.51 -2.88 21.97
C PRO A 230 -37.84 -4.28 22.53
N THR A 231 -38.69 -4.34 23.56
CA THR A 231 -39.44 -5.56 23.92
C THR A 231 -40.92 -5.30 23.75
N ALA A 232 -41.44 -5.58 22.56
CA ALA A 232 -42.87 -5.69 22.31
C ALA A 232 -43.33 -7.11 22.67
N SER A 233 -44.12 -7.23 23.73
CA SER A 233 -44.91 -8.42 24.05
C SER A 233 -46.22 -8.35 23.24
N VAL A 234 -46.44 -9.31 22.35
CA VAL A 234 -47.72 -9.50 21.66
C VAL A 234 -48.40 -10.72 22.29
N LYS A 235 -49.54 -10.46 22.96
CA LYS A 235 -50.54 -11.47 23.31
C LYS A 235 -51.24 -11.93 22.03
N ILE A 236 -51.41 -13.23 21.86
CA ILE A 236 -52.33 -13.81 20.89
C ILE A 236 -53.44 -14.49 21.71
N ASP A 237 -54.65 -13.95 21.59
CA ASP A 237 -55.89 -14.63 21.98
C ASP A 237 -56.39 -15.43 20.76
N ASN A 238 -56.45 -16.76 20.93
CA ASN A 238 -57.57 -17.65 20.61
C ASN A 238 -57.17 -19.10 20.84
#